data_AF-A0A914XUT3-F1
#
_entry.id   AF-A0A914XUT3-F1
#
_cell.length_a   1.000
_cell.length_b   1.000
_cell.length_c   1.000
_cell.angle_alpha   90.00
_cell.angle_beta   90.00
_cell.angle_gamma   90.00
#
_symmetry.space_group_name_H-M   'P 1'
#
loop_
_entity.id
_entity.type
_entity.pdbx_description
1 polymer ?
#
loop_
_entity_poly.entity_id
_entity_poly.type
_entity_poly.pdbx_seq_one_letter_code
_entity_poly.pdbx_strand_id
1 'polypeptide(L)'
;MPIDHIHGSTQKTFQLRYFFNLDSYKPGGPLFFYTGNEGYLESFAQNTGIMWDLAPKFNAAIVFAEHRFYGYTYPYGNLSYTNIKYLRFLDVEQVLADYVVLINNVKRTLINDTTAKVIAFGGSYGGMLTSWFRKKYPNVTVGGWASSAPLIYFKDGGVPVDAFSHITKTTFVASGCDANKIPNGFSAIQRLAQTDEGRKKIDRIFKLDKNSLLQSYDDCWNVIYYVQTAIEYMAMTDYPYSSSFLQPMPAWPVEESCKGLMATDNSDEGLVQGLYNIANVYYNGTGTLNETCFYNCPGAHDALGSPDGWPWQECTQIIIEMCDSGPPNDFFWKDCDASNVFDSQISYCFEAFASRGWSTSQIKENYVKNTFGFDYAGVNNLILTSGTYDPWYSGCLKRNLFDFQTSFQRGLYVFELEGSAHHLDLRQPNTCDPKNIENVRYQITNIMWCWAYPKDSKCTQINSKPTELPPFIKKTVECKPIIYGYPWGQQ
;
A
#
# COMPACT_ATOMS: atom_id res chain seq x y z
N MET A 1 21.51 15.46 -1.59
CA MET A 1 21.58 13.99 -1.64
C MET A 1 22.39 13.55 -2.86
N PRO A 2 23.37 12.64 -2.76
CA PRO A 2 24.05 12.05 -3.92
C PRO A 2 23.05 11.40 -4.89
N ILE A 3 23.22 11.59 -6.19
CA ILE A 3 22.39 10.90 -7.19
C ILE A 3 22.72 9.39 -7.20
N ASP A 4 24.00 9.04 -7.08
CA ASP A 4 24.48 7.67 -7.12
C ASP A 4 25.35 7.37 -5.89
N HIS A 5 24.81 6.57 -4.97
CA HIS A 5 25.51 6.12 -3.77
C HIS A 5 26.40 4.90 -4.00
N ILE A 6 26.12 4.13 -5.05
CA ILE A 6 26.59 2.74 -5.18
C ILE A 6 27.74 2.65 -6.17
N HIS A 7 27.58 3.22 -7.37
CA HIS A 7 28.52 3.00 -8.46
C HIS A 7 29.49 4.16 -8.67
N GLY A 8 29.25 5.30 -8.03
CA GLY A 8 30.07 6.51 -8.18
C GLY A 8 30.11 7.04 -9.61
N SER A 9 29.12 6.70 -10.44
CA SER A 9 29.07 7.09 -11.86
C SER A 9 28.90 8.60 -12.06
N THR A 10 28.52 9.32 -11.00
CA THR A 10 28.45 10.77 -10.95
C THR A 10 28.66 11.28 -9.54
N GLN A 11 29.24 12.47 -9.39
CA GLN A 11 29.35 13.20 -8.12
C GLN A 11 28.24 14.24 -7.95
N LYS A 12 27.27 14.27 -8.86
CA LYS A 12 26.14 15.20 -8.80
C LYS A 12 25.24 14.87 -7.62
N THR A 13 24.60 15.91 -7.10
CA THR A 13 23.62 15.81 -6.02
C THR A 13 22.29 16.42 -6.45
N PHE A 14 21.23 16.04 -5.73
CA PHE A 14 19.89 16.59 -5.87
C PHE A 14 19.30 16.95 -4.51
N GLN A 15 18.22 17.73 -4.50
CA GLN A 15 17.49 18.07 -3.29
C GLN A 15 16.46 16.98 -2.99
N LEU A 16 16.59 16.33 -1.82
CA LEU A 16 15.62 15.36 -1.33
C LEU A 16 14.65 16.09 -0.41
N ARG A 17 13.35 16.02 -0.70
CA ARG A 17 12.31 16.59 0.16
C ARG A 17 12.07 15.66 1.35
N TYR A 18 11.81 16.27 2.50
CA TYR A 18 11.35 15.57 3.69
C TYR A 18 10.53 16.54 4.56
N PHE A 19 9.61 16.01 5.35
CA PHE A 19 8.96 16.73 6.44
C PHE A 19 9.65 16.40 7.74
N PHE A 20 9.69 17.35 8.66
CA PHE A 20 10.15 17.14 10.02
C PHE A 20 9.20 17.82 11.01
N ASN A 21 9.09 17.25 12.21
CA ASN A 21 8.42 17.86 13.34
C ASN A 21 9.22 17.56 14.62
N LEU A 22 9.50 18.61 15.39
CA LEU A 22 10.25 18.54 16.65
C LEU A 22 9.41 19.00 17.86
N ASP A 23 8.12 19.27 17.68
CA ASP A 23 7.27 19.87 18.72
C ASP A 23 7.19 19.00 19.97
N SER A 24 7.24 17.67 19.78
CA SER A 24 7.26 16.68 20.86
C SER A 24 8.66 16.25 21.29
N TYR A 25 9.70 16.61 20.55
CA TYR A 25 11.04 16.08 20.80
C TYR A 25 11.62 16.58 22.12
N LYS A 26 12.22 15.67 22.88
CA LYS A 26 13.09 16.01 24.03
C LYS A 26 14.40 15.25 23.92
N PRO A 27 15.52 15.80 24.46
CA PRO A 27 16.81 15.10 24.47
C PRO A 27 16.70 13.67 24.99
N GLY A 28 17.29 12.73 24.27
CA GLY A 28 17.19 11.29 24.55
C GLY A 28 15.93 10.60 24.00
N GLY A 29 14.99 11.34 23.40
CA GLY A 29 13.88 10.79 22.62
C GLY A 29 14.34 10.18 21.29
N PRO A 30 13.58 9.23 20.71
CA PRO A 30 13.91 8.66 19.40
C PRO A 30 13.50 9.59 18.25
N LEU A 31 13.97 9.27 17.06
CA LEU A 31 13.47 9.73 15.78
C LEU A 31 12.53 8.66 15.20
N PHE A 32 11.28 9.01 14.98
CA PHE A 32 10.36 8.26 14.15
C PHE A 32 10.57 8.65 12.69
N PHE A 33 10.90 7.67 11.85
CA PHE A 33 11.30 7.88 10.48
C PHE A 33 10.40 7.11 9.52
N TYR A 34 9.56 7.80 8.75
CA TYR A 34 8.76 7.17 7.71
C TYR A 34 9.61 6.98 6.45
N THR A 35 9.73 5.73 5.98
CA THR A 35 10.37 5.40 4.72
C THR A 35 9.37 5.62 3.59
N GLY A 36 9.32 6.84 3.06
CA GLY A 36 8.40 7.21 1.99
C GLY A 36 8.50 6.30 0.78
N ASN A 37 7.40 6.18 0.06
CA ASN A 37 7.25 5.19 -0.99
C ASN A 37 6.71 5.86 -2.27
N GLU A 38 5.94 5.14 -3.05
CA GLU A 38 5.53 5.42 -4.43
C GLU A 38 4.52 6.56 -4.57
N GLY A 39 4.70 7.70 -3.89
CA GLY A 39 3.87 8.86 -4.14
C GLY A 39 4.21 10.15 -3.39
N TYR A 40 3.28 11.10 -3.41
CA TYR A 40 3.41 12.37 -2.68
C TYR A 40 3.54 12.16 -1.17
N LEU A 41 4.55 12.81 -0.58
CA LEU A 41 4.83 12.69 0.85
C LEU A 41 3.67 13.17 1.74
N GLU A 42 2.91 14.16 1.27
CA GLU A 42 1.72 14.69 1.94
C GLU A 42 0.70 13.60 2.24
N SER A 43 0.41 12.73 1.27
CA SER A 43 -0.58 11.66 1.43
C SER A 43 -0.16 10.71 2.55
N PHE A 44 1.11 10.30 2.57
CA PHE A 44 1.63 9.42 3.63
C PHE A 44 1.64 10.10 5.00
N ALA A 45 2.04 11.38 5.07
CA ALA A 45 2.04 12.16 6.31
C ALA A 45 0.63 12.32 6.89
N GLN A 46 -0.37 12.58 6.04
CA GLN A 46 -1.78 12.73 6.43
C GLN A 46 -2.43 11.41 6.83
N ASN A 47 -2.00 10.28 6.25
CA ASN A 47 -2.63 8.97 6.45
C ASN A 47 -1.89 8.07 7.46
N THR A 48 -0.68 8.44 7.91
CA THR A 48 0.09 7.72 8.94
C THR A 48 -0.07 8.38 10.32
N GLY A 49 -1.32 8.48 10.77
CA GLY A 49 -1.72 9.16 12.01
C GLY A 49 -0.97 8.68 13.26
N ILE A 50 -0.65 7.37 13.32
CA ILE A 50 -0.06 6.75 14.52
C ILE A 50 1.29 7.37 14.92
N MET A 51 2.10 7.84 13.96
CA MET A 51 3.39 8.47 14.25
C MET A 51 3.21 9.79 15.01
N TRP A 52 2.22 10.59 14.60
CA TRP A 52 1.87 11.85 15.27
C TRP A 52 1.30 11.59 16.65
N ASP A 53 0.43 10.59 16.78
CA ASP A 53 -0.20 10.21 18.05
C ASP A 53 0.84 9.76 19.11
N LEU A 54 1.82 8.98 18.67
CA LEU A 54 2.84 8.41 19.56
C LEU A 54 3.99 9.36 19.88
N ALA A 55 4.24 10.39 19.07
CA ALA A 55 5.40 11.26 19.26
C ALA A 55 5.44 11.95 20.64
N PRO A 56 4.35 12.52 21.20
CA PRO A 56 4.38 13.08 22.55
C PRO A 56 4.72 12.04 23.62
N LYS A 57 4.18 10.82 23.50
CA LYS A 57 4.44 9.73 24.45
C LYS A 57 5.93 9.38 24.46
N PHE A 58 6.54 9.27 23.30
CA PHE A 58 7.96 8.93 23.13
C PHE A 58 8.88 10.15 23.19
N ASN A 59 8.37 11.36 23.40
CA ASN A 59 9.13 12.58 23.18
C ASN A 59 9.93 12.55 21.86
N ALA A 60 9.31 12.03 20.80
CA ALA A 60 9.99 11.69 19.56
C ALA A 60 10.05 12.88 18.60
N ALA A 61 11.13 12.96 17.85
CA ALA A 61 11.16 13.71 16.60
C ALA A 61 10.48 12.87 15.51
N ILE A 62 9.85 13.53 14.54
CA ILE A 62 9.26 12.87 13.37
C ILE A 62 9.97 13.35 12.12
N VAL A 63 10.29 12.42 11.21
CA VAL A 63 10.67 12.70 9.83
C VAL A 63 9.87 11.81 8.89
N PHE A 64 9.31 12.40 7.85
CA PHE A 64 8.82 11.70 6.66
C PHE A 64 9.78 12.00 5.52
N ALA A 65 10.42 10.99 4.94
CA ALA A 65 11.36 11.17 3.84
C ALA A 65 10.68 10.89 2.50
N GLU A 66 10.70 11.82 1.55
CA GLU A 66 10.14 11.57 0.21
C GLU A 66 11.05 10.61 -0.55
N HIS A 67 10.44 9.65 -1.25
CA HIS A 67 11.17 8.71 -2.08
C HIS A 67 11.76 9.44 -3.30
N ARG A 68 12.99 9.11 -3.68
CA ARG A 68 13.57 9.63 -4.93
C ARG A 68 12.65 9.31 -6.12
N PHE A 69 12.53 10.26 -7.06
CA PHE A 69 11.65 10.23 -8.22
C PHE A 69 10.14 10.38 -7.95
N TYR A 70 9.70 10.47 -6.70
CA TYR A 70 8.29 10.70 -6.37
C TYR A 70 8.07 12.10 -5.81
N GLY A 71 6.81 12.54 -5.87
CA GLY A 71 6.37 13.84 -5.35
C GLY A 71 7.10 15.01 -6.00
N TYR A 72 7.99 15.67 -5.26
CA TYR A 72 8.78 16.80 -5.74
C TYR A 72 10.28 16.50 -5.77
N THR A 73 10.65 15.24 -5.57
CA THR A 73 12.04 14.81 -5.39
C THR A 73 12.57 14.16 -6.66
N TYR A 74 12.97 14.97 -7.65
CA TYR A 74 13.46 14.49 -8.94
C TYR A 74 14.99 14.67 -9.09
N PRO A 75 15.80 13.58 -9.13
CA PRO A 75 17.26 13.71 -9.18
C PRO A 75 17.84 14.51 -10.34
N TYR A 76 17.11 14.56 -11.47
CA TYR A 76 17.46 15.37 -12.64
C TYR A 76 16.34 16.34 -13.05
N GLY A 77 15.46 16.73 -12.12
CA GLY A 77 14.30 17.57 -12.42
C GLY A 77 13.44 16.95 -13.54
N ASN A 78 12.99 17.77 -14.49
CA ASN A 78 12.16 17.34 -15.63
C ASN A 78 12.83 16.26 -16.51
N LEU A 79 14.15 16.08 -16.44
CA LEU A 79 14.85 15.04 -17.20
C LEU A 79 14.73 13.65 -16.57
N SER A 80 14.36 13.56 -15.29
CA SER A 80 14.34 12.30 -14.53
C SER A 80 13.63 11.15 -15.26
N TYR A 81 12.54 11.45 -15.98
CA TYR A 81 11.68 10.47 -16.67
C TYR A 81 11.84 10.41 -18.19
N THR A 82 12.79 11.17 -18.75
CA THR A 82 12.93 11.32 -20.21
C THR A 82 13.76 10.23 -20.87
N ASN A 83 14.66 9.58 -20.13
CA ASN A 83 15.60 8.61 -20.68
C ASN A 83 16.20 7.72 -19.59
N ILE A 84 16.45 6.46 -19.91
CA ILE A 84 17.05 5.47 -19.02
C ILE A 84 18.32 5.93 -18.30
N LYS A 85 19.15 6.78 -18.95
CA LYS A 85 20.36 7.33 -18.31
C LYS A 85 20.09 8.12 -17.03
N TYR A 86 18.86 8.63 -16.87
CA TYR A 86 18.37 9.32 -15.68
C TYR A 86 17.51 8.40 -14.81
N LEU A 87 16.57 7.62 -15.39
CA LEU A 87 15.69 6.74 -14.61
C LEU A 87 16.43 5.62 -13.88
N ARG A 88 17.58 5.16 -14.38
CA ARG A 88 18.36 4.05 -13.77
C ARG A 88 18.78 4.26 -12.31
N PHE A 89 18.58 5.45 -11.75
CA PHE A 89 18.85 5.74 -10.33
C PHE A 89 17.60 5.59 -9.45
N LEU A 90 16.45 5.23 -10.02
CA LEU A 90 15.25 4.78 -9.33
C LEU A 90 15.38 3.29 -8.99
N ASP A 91 16.31 3.00 -8.09
CA ASP A 91 16.63 1.65 -7.60
C ASP A 91 16.47 1.63 -6.06
N VAL A 92 16.10 0.47 -5.51
CA VAL A 92 15.85 0.28 -4.06
C VAL A 92 17.08 0.58 -3.22
N GLU A 93 18.28 0.16 -3.63
CA GLU A 93 19.50 0.43 -2.87
C GLU A 93 19.77 1.92 -2.71
N GLN A 94 19.45 2.68 -3.76
CA GLN A 94 19.71 4.09 -3.80
C GLN A 94 18.82 4.84 -2.81
N VAL A 95 17.52 4.48 -2.72
CA VAL A 95 16.62 5.09 -1.73
C VAL A 95 16.96 4.65 -0.30
N LEU A 96 17.36 3.39 -0.08
CA LEU A 96 17.80 2.97 1.26
C LEU A 96 19.06 3.74 1.69
N ALA A 97 19.98 4.02 0.77
CA ALA A 97 21.14 4.86 1.03
C ALA A 97 20.76 6.33 1.27
N ASP A 98 19.75 6.87 0.57
CA ASP A 98 19.19 8.20 0.85
C ASP A 98 18.74 8.31 2.30
N TYR A 99 18.05 7.29 2.82
CA TYR A 99 17.58 7.26 4.21
C TYR A 99 18.73 7.29 5.21
N VAL A 100 19.82 6.54 4.97
CA VAL A 100 21.01 6.60 5.84
C VAL A 100 21.59 8.01 5.89
N VAL A 101 21.76 8.65 4.73
CA VAL A 101 22.33 10.00 4.65
C VAL A 101 21.41 11.02 5.32
N LEU A 102 20.09 10.95 5.06
CA LEU A 102 19.12 11.86 5.64
C LEU A 102 19.04 11.72 7.17
N ILE A 103 18.94 10.50 7.69
CA ILE A 103 18.90 10.24 9.14
C ILE A 103 20.13 10.83 9.83
N ASN A 104 21.33 10.58 9.28
CA ASN A 104 22.56 11.12 9.83
C ASN A 104 22.59 12.66 9.78
N ASN A 105 22.08 13.26 8.71
CA ASN A 105 21.98 14.71 8.58
C ASN A 105 21.00 15.30 9.61
N VAL A 106 19.80 14.74 9.74
CA VAL A 106 18.76 15.18 10.68
C VAL A 106 19.26 15.10 12.12
N LYS A 107 19.88 13.97 12.50
CA LYS A 107 20.46 13.80 13.85
C LYS A 107 21.47 14.87 14.20
N ARG A 108 22.32 15.27 13.25
CA ARG A 108 23.37 16.29 13.45
C ARG A 108 22.83 17.72 13.41
N THR A 109 21.92 18.01 12.50
CA THR A 109 21.57 19.40 12.15
C THR A 109 20.24 19.87 12.72
N LEU A 110 19.28 18.96 12.95
CA LEU A 110 17.95 19.32 13.45
C LEU A 110 17.75 18.88 14.90
N ILE A 111 18.06 17.61 15.20
CA ILE A 111 17.87 17.02 16.53
C ILE A 111 19.01 17.41 17.48
N ASN A 112 20.23 17.61 16.93
CA ASN A 112 21.46 17.82 17.69
C ASN A 112 21.77 16.70 18.70
N ASP A 113 21.48 15.45 18.30
CA ASP A 113 21.78 14.24 19.05
C ASP A 113 22.14 13.12 18.06
N THR A 114 23.43 12.83 17.92
CA THR A 114 23.93 11.77 17.04
C THR A 114 23.63 10.36 17.56
N THR A 115 23.29 10.24 18.84
CA THR A 115 22.97 8.98 19.52
C THR A 115 21.48 8.68 19.55
N ALA A 116 20.63 9.64 19.13
CA ALA A 116 19.19 9.47 19.05
C ALA A 116 18.84 8.16 18.31
N LYS A 117 17.98 7.35 18.91
CA LYS A 117 17.57 6.08 18.30
C LYS A 117 16.60 6.33 17.16
N VAL A 118 16.54 5.43 16.18
CA VAL A 118 15.63 5.58 15.04
C VAL A 118 14.70 4.39 14.96
N ILE A 119 13.40 4.64 14.90
CA ILE A 119 12.40 3.61 14.59
C ILE A 119 11.81 3.93 13.22
N ALA A 120 11.94 2.99 12.29
CA ALA A 120 11.42 3.14 10.94
C ALA A 120 9.94 2.73 10.85
N PHE A 121 9.17 3.40 10.00
CA PHE A 121 7.75 3.11 9.76
C PHE A 121 7.46 3.10 8.26
N GLY A 122 6.56 2.24 7.82
CA GLY A 122 6.07 2.27 6.45
C GLY A 122 4.91 1.31 6.20
N GLY A 123 4.02 1.71 5.29
CA GLY A 123 2.93 0.88 4.76
C GLY A 123 3.22 0.47 3.31
N SER A 124 2.69 -0.65 2.82
CA SER A 124 2.86 -1.08 1.42
C SER A 124 4.35 -1.27 1.05
N TYR A 125 4.79 -0.76 -0.10
CA TYR A 125 6.21 -0.63 -0.46
C TYR A 125 7.02 0.15 0.58
N GLY A 126 6.44 1.14 1.26
CA GLY A 126 7.07 1.78 2.41
C GLY A 126 7.34 0.78 3.55
N GLY A 127 6.44 -0.18 3.75
CA GLY A 127 6.66 -1.29 4.67
C GLY A 127 7.77 -2.24 4.20
N MET A 128 7.84 -2.52 2.90
CA MET A 128 8.94 -3.27 2.29
C MET A 128 10.28 -2.54 2.53
N LEU A 129 10.33 -1.24 2.27
CA LEU A 129 11.49 -0.38 2.52
C LEU A 129 11.88 -0.38 4.01
N THR A 130 10.93 -0.23 4.93
CA THR A 130 11.21 -0.31 6.39
C THR A 130 11.82 -1.65 6.77
N SER A 131 11.26 -2.74 6.26
CA SER A 131 11.74 -4.10 6.49
C SER A 131 13.16 -4.32 5.95
N TRP A 132 13.38 -3.96 4.69
CA TRP A 132 14.68 -4.07 4.03
C TRP A 132 15.72 -3.13 4.63
N PHE A 133 15.32 -1.95 5.07
CA PHE A 133 16.18 -0.99 5.76
C PHE A 133 16.66 -1.55 7.10
N ARG A 134 15.77 -2.16 7.89
CA ARG A 134 16.15 -2.88 9.11
C ARG A 134 17.14 -4.00 8.81
N LYS A 135 16.90 -4.77 7.75
CA LYS A 135 17.74 -5.91 7.35
C LYS A 135 19.14 -5.49 6.89
N LYS A 136 19.25 -4.41 6.11
CA LYS A 136 20.51 -3.96 5.50
C LYS A 136 21.30 -2.96 6.36
N TYR A 137 20.61 -2.14 7.14
CA TYR A 137 21.21 -1.10 7.98
C TYR A 137 20.80 -1.23 9.44
N PRO A 138 21.02 -2.40 10.09
CA PRO A 138 20.56 -2.64 11.45
C PRO A 138 21.27 -1.76 12.50
N ASN A 139 22.35 -1.09 12.13
CA ASN A 139 23.08 -0.10 12.92
C ASN A 139 22.49 1.32 12.85
N VAL A 140 21.62 1.60 11.87
CA VAL A 140 21.02 2.93 11.68
C VAL A 140 19.69 3.05 12.41
N THR A 141 18.88 1.98 12.37
CA THR A 141 17.63 1.86 13.12
C THR A 141 17.81 1.01 14.37
N VAL A 142 16.96 1.18 15.37
CA VAL A 142 16.84 0.23 16.51
C VAL A 142 15.68 -0.74 16.34
N GLY A 143 14.73 -0.41 15.46
CA GLY A 143 13.64 -1.29 15.05
C GLY A 143 12.83 -0.69 13.90
N GLY A 144 11.84 -1.44 13.42
CA GLY A 144 10.92 -0.97 12.38
C GLY A 144 9.51 -1.53 12.54
N TRP A 145 8.52 -0.77 12.09
CA TRP A 145 7.12 -1.20 11.94
C TRP A 145 6.74 -1.13 10.46
N ALA A 146 6.74 -2.30 9.83
CA ALA A 146 6.35 -2.50 8.45
C ALA A 146 4.92 -3.07 8.40
N SER A 147 3.99 -2.29 7.89
CA SER A 147 2.60 -2.69 7.75
C SER A 147 2.23 -3.00 6.31
N SER A 148 1.50 -4.10 6.12
CA SER A 148 0.96 -4.57 4.85
C SER A 148 2.02 -4.57 3.74
N ALA A 149 3.19 -5.13 4.08
CA ALA A 149 4.36 -5.18 3.21
C ALA A 149 4.39 -6.52 2.47
N PRO A 150 4.15 -6.56 1.14
CA PRO A 150 4.13 -7.80 0.36
C PRO A 150 5.56 -8.32 0.08
N LEU A 151 6.27 -8.73 1.14
CA LEU A 151 7.68 -9.10 1.13
C LEU A 151 8.01 -10.38 0.33
N ILE A 152 7.00 -11.21 0.05
CA ILE A 152 7.16 -12.51 -0.63
C ILE A 152 6.29 -12.65 -1.89
N TYR A 153 5.63 -11.58 -2.36
CA TYR A 153 4.86 -11.62 -3.62
C TYR A 153 5.78 -11.41 -4.85
N PHE A 154 6.78 -12.27 -4.96
CA PHE A 154 7.79 -12.23 -6.01
C PHE A 154 8.04 -13.65 -6.49
N LYS A 155 8.73 -13.81 -7.63
CA LYS A 155 9.19 -15.12 -8.09
C LYS A 155 9.91 -15.90 -7.00
N ASP A 156 9.55 -17.18 -6.88
CA ASP A 156 10.00 -18.12 -5.84
C ASP A 156 9.60 -17.75 -4.39
N GLY A 157 8.74 -16.76 -4.19
CA GLY A 157 8.22 -16.37 -2.87
C GLY A 157 7.09 -17.27 -2.36
N GLY A 158 6.55 -18.15 -3.22
CA GLY A 158 5.53 -19.14 -2.86
C GLY A 158 4.11 -18.60 -2.79
N VAL A 159 3.87 -17.40 -3.33
CA VAL A 159 2.55 -16.77 -3.43
C VAL A 159 1.97 -17.05 -4.81
N PRO A 160 0.73 -17.59 -4.91
CA PRO A 160 0.04 -17.73 -6.19
C PRO A 160 -0.14 -16.37 -6.88
N VAL A 161 0.08 -16.32 -8.19
CA VAL A 161 -0.02 -15.08 -8.99
C VAL A 161 -1.42 -14.45 -8.95
N ASP A 162 -2.47 -15.25 -8.73
CA ASP A 162 -3.87 -14.82 -8.61
C ASP A 162 -4.34 -14.53 -7.18
N ALA A 163 -3.43 -14.59 -6.20
CA ALA A 163 -3.81 -14.50 -4.79
C ALA A 163 -4.41 -13.13 -4.43
N PHE A 164 -3.97 -12.04 -5.06
CA PHE A 164 -4.53 -10.71 -4.88
C PHE A 164 -6.03 -10.66 -5.22
N SER A 165 -6.40 -11.15 -6.40
CA SER A 165 -7.77 -11.16 -6.91
C SER A 165 -8.66 -12.13 -6.13
N HIS A 166 -8.09 -13.25 -5.67
CA HIS A 166 -8.76 -14.18 -4.78
C HIS A 166 -9.13 -13.55 -3.42
N ILE A 167 -8.19 -12.82 -2.78
CA ILE A 167 -8.46 -12.10 -1.53
C ILE A 167 -9.48 -11.00 -1.76
N THR A 168 -9.37 -10.25 -2.86
CA THR A 168 -10.35 -9.21 -3.25
C THR A 168 -11.76 -9.78 -3.29
N LYS A 169 -11.96 -10.91 -3.97
CA LYS A 169 -13.25 -11.61 -3.96
C LYS A 169 -13.71 -12.00 -2.57
N THR A 170 -12.81 -12.57 -1.77
CA THR A 170 -13.12 -13.03 -0.41
C THR A 170 -13.60 -11.87 0.48
N THR A 171 -12.96 -10.70 0.40
CA THR A 171 -13.34 -9.48 1.12
C THR A 171 -14.75 -9.01 0.73
N PHE A 172 -15.05 -8.97 -0.57
CA PHE A 172 -16.38 -8.57 -1.06
C PHE A 172 -17.48 -9.53 -0.64
N VAL A 173 -17.24 -10.84 -0.76
CA VAL A 173 -18.21 -11.87 -0.34
C VAL A 173 -18.42 -11.83 1.18
N ALA A 174 -17.35 -11.69 1.98
CA ALA A 174 -17.45 -11.53 3.43
C ALA A 174 -18.22 -10.26 3.84
N SER A 175 -18.25 -9.25 2.98
CA SER A 175 -18.97 -7.99 3.16
C SER A 175 -20.39 -7.98 2.58
N GLY A 176 -20.87 -9.12 2.07
CA GLY A 176 -22.26 -9.31 1.67
C GLY A 176 -22.56 -9.20 0.17
N CYS A 177 -21.54 -9.15 -0.69
CA CYS A 177 -21.76 -9.24 -2.14
C CYS A 177 -22.09 -10.67 -2.58
N ASP A 178 -22.96 -10.80 -3.57
CA ASP A 178 -23.20 -12.05 -4.28
C ASP A 178 -21.99 -12.39 -5.17
N ALA A 179 -21.43 -13.59 -4.97
CA ALA A 179 -20.21 -14.03 -5.64
C ALA A 179 -20.31 -14.15 -7.18
N ASN A 180 -21.54 -14.21 -7.73
CA ASN A 180 -21.79 -14.36 -9.15
C ASN A 180 -22.24 -13.06 -9.81
N LYS A 181 -22.79 -12.11 -9.06
CA LYS A 181 -23.39 -10.90 -9.64
C LYS A 181 -22.37 -9.97 -10.29
N ILE A 182 -21.17 -9.86 -9.73
CA ILE A 182 -20.06 -9.08 -10.33
C ILE A 182 -19.60 -9.72 -11.67
N PRO A 183 -19.19 -11.01 -11.73
CA PRO A 183 -18.87 -11.67 -13.00
C PRO A 183 -19.98 -11.64 -14.05
N ASN A 184 -21.23 -11.82 -13.61
CA ASN A 184 -22.39 -11.75 -14.50
C ASN A 184 -22.58 -10.33 -15.05
N GLY A 185 -22.28 -9.30 -14.26
CA GLY A 185 -22.24 -7.91 -14.68
C GLY A 185 -21.18 -7.64 -15.75
N PHE A 186 -19.96 -8.15 -15.58
CA PHE A 186 -18.93 -8.01 -16.62
C PHE A 186 -19.36 -8.68 -17.92
N SER A 187 -19.97 -9.87 -17.82
CA SER A 187 -20.54 -10.56 -18.97
C SER A 187 -21.71 -9.79 -19.60
N ALA A 188 -22.52 -9.09 -18.79
CA ALA A 188 -23.62 -8.26 -19.27
C ALA A 188 -23.14 -7.00 -20.02
N ILE A 189 -22.04 -6.37 -19.57
CA ILE A 189 -21.38 -5.28 -20.30
C ILE A 189 -21.05 -5.75 -21.73
N GLN A 190 -20.38 -6.90 -21.86
CA GLN A 190 -20.02 -7.44 -23.18
C GLN A 190 -21.24 -7.75 -24.05
N ARG A 191 -22.30 -8.34 -23.48
CA ARG A 191 -23.55 -8.62 -24.22
C ARG A 191 -24.21 -7.34 -24.73
N LEU A 192 -24.37 -6.32 -23.89
CA LEU A 192 -24.95 -5.03 -24.30
C LEU A 192 -24.07 -4.34 -25.35
N ALA A 193 -22.74 -4.39 -25.20
CA ALA A 193 -21.80 -3.75 -26.10
C ALA A 193 -21.82 -4.27 -27.55
N GLN A 194 -22.47 -5.41 -27.83
CA GLN A 194 -22.61 -5.95 -29.19
C GLN A 194 -23.44 -5.06 -30.12
N THR A 195 -24.32 -4.20 -29.57
CA THR A 195 -25.23 -3.36 -30.36
C THR A 195 -25.03 -1.88 -30.09
N ASP A 196 -25.33 -1.01 -31.06
CA ASP A 196 -25.32 0.44 -30.87
C ASP A 196 -26.25 0.89 -29.73
N GLU A 197 -27.42 0.26 -29.61
CA GLU A 197 -28.38 0.59 -28.57
C GLU A 197 -27.86 0.21 -27.18
N GLY A 198 -27.25 -0.96 -27.05
CA GLY A 198 -26.68 -1.42 -25.79
C GLY A 198 -25.44 -0.62 -25.36
N ARG A 199 -24.57 -0.22 -26.30
CA ARG A 199 -23.48 0.74 -26.01
C ARG A 199 -24.02 2.06 -25.46
N LYS A 200 -25.05 2.64 -26.12
CA LYS A 200 -25.72 3.86 -25.62
C LYS A 200 -26.40 3.67 -24.26
N LYS A 201 -26.80 2.45 -23.88
CA LYS A 201 -27.29 2.16 -22.53
C LYS A 201 -26.15 2.20 -21.51
N ILE A 202 -25.02 1.56 -21.80
CA ILE A 202 -23.83 1.60 -20.96
C ILE A 202 -23.37 3.06 -20.76
N ASP A 203 -23.28 3.85 -21.83
CA ASP A 203 -22.92 5.27 -21.78
C ASP A 203 -23.79 6.05 -20.78
N ARG A 204 -25.11 5.80 -20.80
CA ARG A 204 -26.07 6.47 -19.90
C ARG A 204 -25.94 5.99 -18.45
N ILE A 205 -25.77 4.69 -18.22
CA ILE A 205 -25.64 4.13 -16.87
C ILE A 205 -24.37 4.68 -16.21
N PHE A 206 -23.25 4.62 -16.92
CA PHE A 206 -21.96 5.11 -16.41
C PHE A 206 -21.80 6.62 -16.50
N LYS A 207 -22.74 7.33 -17.14
CA LYS A 207 -22.67 8.78 -17.37
C LYS A 207 -21.36 9.18 -18.03
N LEU A 208 -20.99 8.48 -19.10
CA LEU A 208 -19.71 8.68 -19.76
C LEU A 208 -19.65 10.06 -20.41
N ASP A 209 -18.50 10.72 -20.26
CA ASP A 209 -18.24 11.97 -20.96
C ASP A 209 -18.16 11.77 -22.47
N LYS A 210 -18.23 12.88 -23.21
CA LYS A 210 -18.21 12.87 -24.68
C LYS A 210 -16.99 12.18 -25.31
N ASN A 211 -15.86 12.12 -24.61
CA ASN A 211 -14.63 11.52 -25.11
C ASN A 211 -14.54 10.02 -24.78
N SER A 212 -15.38 9.56 -23.85
CA SER A 212 -15.37 8.19 -23.31
C SER A 212 -16.55 7.35 -23.80
N LEU A 213 -17.45 7.92 -24.61
CA LEU A 213 -18.60 7.21 -25.21
C LEU A 213 -18.15 5.99 -26.04
N LEU A 214 -18.80 4.84 -25.84
CA LEU A 214 -18.48 3.60 -26.54
C LEU A 214 -18.86 3.69 -28.03
N GLN A 215 -17.87 3.57 -28.91
CA GLN A 215 -18.05 3.60 -30.37
C GLN A 215 -18.11 2.19 -30.99
N SER A 216 -17.45 1.23 -30.35
CA SER A 216 -17.27 -0.13 -30.83
C SER A 216 -17.45 -1.14 -29.68
N TYR A 217 -17.51 -2.43 -30.03
CA TYR A 217 -17.56 -3.50 -29.02
C TYR A 217 -16.35 -3.46 -28.08
N ASP A 218 -15.16 -3.18 -28.61
CA ASP A 218 -13.90 -3.23 -27.85
C ASP A 218 -13.84 -2.16 -26.76
N ASP A 219 -14.54 -1.03 -26.93
CA ASP A 219 -14.59 0.05 -25.94
C ASP A 219 -15.22 -0.37 -24.61
N CYS A 220 -15.94 -1.50 -24.58
CA CYS A 220 -16.51 -2.04 -23.35
C CYS A 220 -15.45 -2.47 -22.33
N TRP A 221 -14.24 -2.81 -22.78
CA TRP A 221 -13.13 -3.15 -21.89
C TRP A 221 -12.71 -1.98 -21.01
N ASN A 222 -12.82 -0.74 -21.49
CA ASN A 222 -12.56 0.45 -20.64
C ASN A 222 -13.49 0.48 -19.43
N VAL A 223 -14.77 0.11 -19.61
CA VAL A 223 -15.76 0.04 -18.53
C VAL A 223 -15.45 -1.10 -17.57
N ILE A 224 -15.06 -2.26 -18.10
CA ILE A 224 -14.67 -3.42 -17.29
C ILE A 224 -13.46 -3.09 -16.41
N TYR A 225 -12.39 -2.54 -17.00
CA TYR A 225 -11.19 -2.14 -16.27
C TYR A 225 -11.47 -1.04 -15.25
N TYR A 226 -12.31 -0.05 -15.59
CA TYR A 226 -12.74 0.99 -14.65
C TYR A 226 -13.41 0.39 -13.41
N VAL A 227 -14.33 -0.56 -13.59
CA VAL A 227 -15.02 -1.22 -12.47
C VAL A 227 -14.06 -2.13 -11.69
N GLN A 228 -13.21 -2.90 -12.38
CA GLN A 228 -12.20 -3.77 -11.75
C GLN A 228 -11.26 -2.97 -10.85
N THR A 229 -10.70 -1.88 -11.35
CA THR A 229 -9.85 -0.96 -10.59
C THR A 229 -10.57 -0.44 -9.33
N ALA A 230 -11.85 -0.08 -9.46
CA ALA A 230 -12.66 0.33 -8.32
C ALA A 230 -12.78 -0.77 -7.25
N ILE A 231 -13.03 -2.03 -7.66
CA ILE A 231 -13.18 -3.18 -6.75
C ILE A 231 -11.86 -3.46 -6.01
N GLU A 232 -10.74 -3.52 -6.73
CA GLU A 232 -9.42 -3.82 -6.18
C GLU A 232 -8.98 -2.77 -5.14
N TYR A 233 -9.00 -1.48 -5.51
CA TYR A 233 -8.58 -0.41 -4.60
C TYR A 233 -9.58 -0.19 -3.45
N MET A 234 -10.86 -0.47 -3.64
CA MET A 234 -11.85 -0.44 -2.56
C MET A 234 -11.59 -1.55 -1.54
N ALA A 235 -11.24 -2.77 -1.97
CA ALA A 235 -10.83 -3.84 -1.06
C ALA A 235 -9.58 -3.45 -0.25
N MET A 236 -8.59 -2.83 -0.89
CA MET A 236 -7.40 -2.32 -0.18
C MET A 236 -7.77 -1.28 0.88
N THR A 237 -8.82 -0.50 0.68
CA THR A 237 -9.17 0.64 1.55
C THR A 237 -10.52 0.47 2.27
N ASP A 238 -10.89 -0.78 2.56
CA ASP A 238 -12.12 -1.14 3.30
C ASP A 238 -12.01 -0.79 4.80
N TYR A 239 -11.89 0.50 5.10
CA TYR A 239 -11.67 1.01 6.45
C TYR A 239 -12.98 1.20 7.24
N PRO A 240 -12.94 1.09 8.58
CA PRO A 240 -14.11 1.20 9.44
C PRO A 240 -14.70 2.62 9.56
N TYR A 241 -14.13 3.60 8.88
CA TYR A 241 -14.54 5.00 8.91
C TYR A 241 -14.21 5.65 7.56
N SER A 242 -14.87 6.78 7.27
CA SER A 242 -14.61 7.53 6.04
C SER A 242 -13.14 7.95 5.96
N SER A 243 -12.56 7.84 4.75
CA SER A 243 -11.16 8.12 4.51
C SER A 243 -10.95 8.72 3.12
N SER A 244 -9.77 9.31 2.89
CA SER A 244 -9.38 9.87 1.60
C SER A 244 -7.90 9.60 1.34
N PHE A 245 -7.55 8.31 1.29
CA PHE A 245 -6.18 7.88 0.99
C PHE A 245 -5.93 7.82 -0.52
N LEU A 246 -6.67 6.95 -1.22
CA LEU A 246 -6.63 6.83 -2.69
C LEU A 246 -7.75 7.65 -3.33
N GLN A 247 -8.95 7.50 -2.80
CA GLN A 247 -10.14 8.29 -3.15
C GLN A 247 -10.94 8.57 -1.86
N PRO A 248 -11.74 9.65 -1.81
CA PRO A 248 -12.71 9.85 -0.75
C PRO A 248 -13.77 8.74 -0.78
N MET A 249 -13.89 8.01 0.32
CA MET A 249 -14.84 6.90 0.46
C MET A 249 -15.55 6.92 1.82
N PRO A 250 -16.76 6.34 1.91
CA PRO A 250 -17.47 6.17 3.18
C PRO A 250 -16.77 5.13 4.07
N ALA A 251 -17.31 4.95 5.28
CA ALA A 251 -16.94 3.82 6.12
C ALA A 251 -17.41 2.50 5.50
N TRP A 252 -16.61 1.44 5.59
CA TRP A 252 -16.90 0.13 5.02
C TRP A 252 -17.36 0.20 3.55
N PRO A 253 -16.56 0.82 2.66
CA PRO A 253 -16.97 1.06 1.29
C PRO A 253 -17.32 -0.22 0.52
N VAL A 254 -16.69 -1.36 0.84
CA VAL A 254 -17.04 -2.64 0.21
C VAL A 254 -18.47 -3.03 0.57
N GLU A 255 -18.83 -2.98 1.85
CA GLU A 255 -20.19 -3.26 2.31
C GLU A 255 -21.23 -2.32 1.68
N GLU A 256 -20.91 -1.02 1.58
CA GLU A 256 -21.77 -0.03 0.93
C GLU A 256 -21.96 -0.33 -0.57
N SER A 257 -20.88 -0.69 -1.27
CA SER A 257 -20.94 -1.09 -2.67
C SER A 257 -21.78 -2.36 -2.88
N CYS A 258 -21.69 -3.32 -1.96
CA CYS A 258 -22.49 -4.55 -2.01
C CYS A 258 -23.99 -4.25 -1.83
N LYS A 259 -24.38 -3.31 -0.97
CA LYS A 259 -25.79 -2.88 -0.86
C LYS A 259 -26.31 -2.32 -2.19
N GLY A 260 -25.53 -1.45 -2.83
CA GLY A 260 -25.86 -0.87 -4.13
C GLY A 260 -25.94 -1.92 -5.25
N LEU A 261 -25.02 -2.89 -5.26
CA LEU A 261 -25.05 -4.03 -6.18
C LEU A 261 -26.30 -4.90 -5.96
N MET A 262 -26.60 -5.27 -4.71
CA MET A 262 -27.68 -6.20 -4.39
C MET A 262 -29.08 -5.61 -4.58
N ALA A 263 -29.21 -4.28 -4.61
CA ALA A 263 -30.48 -3.59 -4.86
C ALA A 263 -30.98 -3.68 -6.31
N THR A 264 -30.13 -4.07 -7.27
CA THR A 264 -30.53 -4.19 -8.69
C THR A 264 -31.09 -5.58 -9.03
N ASP A 265 -31.82 -5.72 -10.13
CA ASP A 265 -32.25 -7.04 -10.63
C ASP A 265 -31.12 -7.77 -11.38
N ASN A 266 -31.43 -8.97 -11.91
CA ASN A 266 -30.50 -9.82 -12.64
C ASN A 266 -30.61 -9.70 -14.17
N SER A 267 -31.31 -8.67 -14.68
CA SER A 267 -31.27 -8.36 -16.12
C SER A 267 -29.89 -7.80 -16.49
N ASP A 268 -29.51 -7.84 -17.77
CA ASP A 268 -28.24 -7.26 -18.21
C ASP A 268 -28.12 -5.78 -17.83
N GLU A 269 -29.20 -5.01 -17.96
CA GLU A 269 -29.24 -3.60 -17.57
C GLU A 269 -29.11 -3.41 -16.05
N GLY A 270 -29.81 -4.23 -15.25
CA GLY A 270 -29.73 -4.21 -13.79
C GLY A 270 -28.35 -4.64 -13.25
N LEU A 271 -27.70 -5.61 -13.89
CA LEU A 271 -26.34 -6.05 -13.54
C LEU A 271 -25.32 -4.94 -13.86
N VAL A 272 -25.41 -4.32 -15.03
CA VAL A 272 -24.53 -3.20 -15.43
C VAL A 272 -24.75 -1.98 -14.53
N GLN A 273 -26.00 -1.68 -14.16
CA GLN A 273 -26.31 -0.65 -13.16
C GLN A 273 -25.71 -0.99 -11.79
N GLY A 274 -25.71 -2.26 -11.39
CA GLY A 274 -25.08 -2.73 -10.17
C GLY A 274 -23.57 -2.50 -10.15
N LEU A 275 -22.89 -2.76 -11.28
CA LEU A 275 -21.46 -2.47 -11.42
C LEU A 275 -21.16 -0.97 -11.37
N TYR A 276 -22.00 -0.12 -11.97
CA TYR A 276 -21.87 1.32 -11.81
C TYR A 276 -22.04 1.74 -10.34
N ASN A 277 -23.00 1.18 -9.62
CA ASN A 277 -23.19 1.49 -8.20
C ASN A 277 -21.93 1.18 -7.38
N ILE A 278 -21.23 0.07 -7.68
CA ILE A 278 -19.94 -0.25 -7.06
C ILE A 278 -18.90 0.82 -7.41
N ALA A 279 -18.67 1.06 -8.70
CA ALA A 279 -17.65 2.01 -9.14
C ALA A 279 -17.91 3.43 -8.60
N ASN A 280 -19.18 3.83 -8.49
CA ASN A 280 -19.57 5.14 -7.97
C ASN A 280 -19.24 5.32 -6.47
N VAL A 281 -19.21 4.26 -5.66
CA VAL A 281 -18.74 4.35 -4.26
C VAL A 281 -17.26 4.74 -4.21
N TYR A 282 -16.44 4.20 -5.10
CA TYR A 282 -15.00 4.47 -5.16
C TYR A 282 -14.69 5.83 -5.81
N TYR A 283 -15.19 6.07 -7.02
CA TYR A 283 -14.83 7.26 -7.81
C TYR A 283 -15.64 8.51 -7.45
N ASN A 284 -16.79 8.36 -6.79
CA ASN A 284 -17.72 9.46 -6.51
C ASN A 284 -18.22 9.46 -5.06
N GLY A 285 -17.37 9.07 -4.10
CA GLY A 285 -17.74 9.08 -2.68
C GLY A 285 -18.11 10.45 -2.12
N THR A 286 -17.70 11.55 -2.77
CA THR A 286 -18.12 12.93 -2.44
C THR A 286 -19.45 13.35 -3.07
N GLY A 287 -19.94 12.61 -4.07
CA GLY A 287 -21.13 12.97 -4.85
C GLY A 287 -20.93 14.16 -5.81
N THR A 288 -19.69 14.59 -6.07
CA THR A 288 -19.39 15.76 -6.91
C THR A 288 -19.06 15.41 -8.36
N LEU A 289 -18.82 14.13 -8.68
CA LEU A 289 -18.52 13.68 -10.04
C LEU A 289 -19.83 13.54 -10.83
N ASN A 290 -19.96 14.34 -11.89
CA ASN A 290 -21.14 14.36 -12.75
C ASN A 290 -21.06 13.36 -13.90
N GLU A 291 -19.86 13.14 -14.43
CA GLU A 291 -19.58 12.30 -15.59
C GLU A 291 -18.36 11.40 -15.32
N THR A 292 -18.35 10.20 -15.88
CA THR A 292 -17.21 9.28 -15.83
C THR A 292 -16.35 9.46 -17.07
N CYS A 293 -15.03 9.47 -16.87
CA CYS A 293 -14.04 9.68 -17.91
C CYS A 293 -13.00 8.57 -17.92
N PHE A 294 -12.67 8.07 -19.11
CA PHE A 294 -11.64 7.05 -19.31
C PHE A 294 -10.35 7.60 -19.93
N TYR A 295 -10.40 8.73 -20.63
CA TYR A 295 -9.27 9.26 -21.40
C TYR A 295 -8.85 10.65 -20.94
N ASN A 296 -7.55 10.83 -20.66
CA ASN A 296 -6.95 12.09 -20.22
C ASN A 296 -7.55 12.66 -18.91
N CYS A 297 -7.97 11.77 -18.02
CA CYS A 297 -8.49 12.13 -16.72
C CYS A 297 -7.55 11.66 -15.60
N PRO A 298 -7.48 12.40 -14.48
CA PRO A 298 -6.65 11.99 -13.35
C PRO A 298 -7.08 10.61 -12.85
N GLY A 299 -6.22 9.61 -13.05
CA GLY A 299 -6.42 8.25 -12.55
C GLY A 299 -6.00 8.08 -11.08
N ALA A 300 -6.29 6.90 -10.51
CA ALA A 300 -5.80 6.55 -9.17
C ALA A 300 -4.26 6.57 -9.08
N HIS A 301 -3.57 6.21 -10.17
CA HIS A 301 -2.11 6.27 -10.24
C HIS A 301 -1.57 7.71 -10.35
N ASP A 302 -2.32 8.62 -10.99
CA ASP A 302 -1.96 10.04 -11.05
C ASP A 302 -2.04 10.71 -9.68
N ALA A 303 -2.92 10.23 -8.78
CA ALA A 303 -3.00 10.70 -7.40
C ALA A 303 -1.70 10.44 -6.61
N LEU A 304 -0.87 9.49 -7.05
CA LEU A 304 0.45 9.24 -6.47
C LEU A 304 1.51 10.23 -7.00
N GLY A 305 1.28 10.93 -8.11
CA GLY A 305 2.13 12.04 -8.54
C GLY A 305 3.37 11.70 -9.36
N SER A 306 3.50 10.44 -9.79
CA SER A 306 4.59 10.04 -10.68
C SER A 306 4.21 8.81 -11.50
N PRO A 307 3.47 9.00 -12.61
CA PRO A 307 2.82 7.89 -13.32
C PRO A 307 3.80 6.87 -13.92
N ASP A 308 5.05 7.27 -14.14
CA ASP A 308 6.09 6.40 -14.68
C ASP A 308 6.98 5.77 -13.58
N GLY A 309 6.88 6.22 -12.32
CA GLY A 309 7.79 5.83 -11.23
C GLY A 309 7.64 4.36 -10.83
N TRP A 310 6.45 4.01 -10.38
CA TRP A 310 6.16 2.64 -9.93
C TRP A 310 6.23 1.64 -11.09
N PRO A 311 5.65 1.93 -12.28
CA PRO A 311 5.86 1.07 -13.45
C PRO A 311 7.32 0.84 -13.80
N TRP A 312 8.18 1.87 -13.68
CA TRP A 312 9.62 1.67 -13.91
C TRP A 312 10.23 0.69 -12.90
N GLN A 313 9.84 0.77 -11.63
CA GLN A 313 10.31 -0.16 -10.59
C GLN A 313 9.83 -1.59 -10.85
N GLU A 314 8.57 -1.77 -11.27
CA GLU A 314 8.03 -3.07 -11.69
C GLU A 314 8.66 -3.59 -12.99
N CYS A 315 9.21 -2.71 -13.83
CA CYS A 315 9.96 -3.07 -15.03
C CYS A 315 11.46 -3.30 -14.81
N THR A 316 11.92 -3.26 -13.56
CA THR A 316 13.35 -3.39 -13.23
C THR A 316 13.62 -4.28 -12.02
N GLN A 317 13.15 -3.91 -10.83
CA GLN A 317 13.54 -4.53 -9.55
C GLN A 317 12.37 -5.13 -8.76
N ILE A 318 11.18 -4.54 -8.83
CA ILE A 318 10.00 -4.89 -8.01
C ILE A 318 8.98 -5.63 -8.89
N ILE A 319 9.40 -6.73 -9.50
CA ILE A 319 8.55 -7.47 -10.45
C ILE A 319 7.58 -8.34 -9.66
N ILE A 320 6.34 -7.87 -9.51
CA ILE A 320 5.24 -8.59 -8.86
C ILE A 320 4.39 -9.19 -9.97
N GLU A 321 4.46 -10.51 -10.13
CA GLU A 321 3.69 -11.24 -11.13
C GLU A 321 2.26 -11.47 -10.61
N MET A 322 1.30 -10.80 -11.23
CA MET A 322 -0.13 -10.88 -10.89
C MET A 322 -0.96 -11.22 -12.12
N CYS A 323 -2.04 -11.96 -11.91
CA CYS A 323 -3.05 -12.23 -12.93
C CYS A 323 -4.39 -12.57 -12.27
N ASP A 324 -5.42 -12.68 -13.08
CA ASP A 324 -6.78 -13.08 -12.74
C ASP A 324 -7.08 -14.49 -13.26
N SER A 325 -7.44 -15.39 -12.35
CA SER A 325 -7.80 -16.77 -12.67
C SER A 325 -9.22 -16.91 -13.23
N GLY A 326 -10.03 -15.87 -13.04
CA GLY A 326 -11.43 -15.78 -13.41
C GLY A 326 -12.37 -16.58 -12.51
N PRO A 327 -13.70 -16.46 -12.70
CA PRO A 327 -14.68 -17.23 -11.96
C PRO A 327 -14.48 -18.75 -12.15
N PRO A 328 -14.63 -19.57 -11.09
CA PRO A 328 -15.11 -19.20 -9.76
C PRO A 328 -14.00 -18.78 -8.76
N ASN A 329 -12.75 -18.59 -9.17
CA ASN A 329 -11.63 -18.33 -8.27
C ASN A 329 -11.58 -16.86 -7.80
N ASP A 330 -11.91 -15.94 -8.69
CA ASP A 330 -12.05 -14.50 -8.44
C ASP A 330 -13.28 -13.95 -9.19
N PHE A 331 -13.34 -12.63 -9.40
CA PHE A 331 -14.43 -11.95 -10.11
C PHE A 331 -14.11 -11.57 -11.56
N PHE A 332 -12.84 -11.55 -11.93
CA PHE A 332 -12.34 -10.80 -13.08
C PHE A 332 -12.21 -11.67 -14.32
N TRP A 333 -11.81 -11.08 -15.44
CA TRP A 333 -11.63 -11.86 -16.66
C TRP A 333 -10.40 -12.76 -16.51
N LYS A 334 -10.48 -14.01 -16.96
CA LYS A 334 -9.31 -14.89 -16.90
C LYS A 334 -8.20 -14.41 -17.83
N ASP A 335 -7.08 -14.00 -17.26
CA ASP A 335 -5.83 -13.72 -17.97
C ASP A 335 -4.63 -14.51 -17.41
N CYS A 336 -4.84 -15.32 -16.36
CA CYS A 336 -3.86 -16.28 -15.88
C CYS A 336 -3.62 -17.40 -16.91
N ASP A 337 -2.54 -17.27 -17.65
CA ASP A 337 -1.72 -18.38 -18.14
C ASP A 337 -0.34 -18.22 -17.49
N ALA A 338 -0.02 -19.04 -16.50
CA ALA A 338 1.21 -18.90 -15.69
C ALA A 338 2.50 -18.93 -16.54
N SER A 339 2.44 -19.46 -17.76
CA SER A 339 3.55 -19.39 -18.71
C SER A 339 3.77 -18.02 -19.35
N ASN A 340 2.80 -17.10 -19.22
CA ASN A 340 2.73 -15.82 -19.93
C ASN A 340 2.63 -14.59 -19.01
N VAL A 341 2.49 -14.74 -17.69
CA VAL A 341 2.38 -13.57 -16.78
C VAL A 341 3.64 -12.71 -16.81
N PHE A 342 4.80 -13.35 -16.67
CA PHE A 342 6.08 -12.65 -16.78
C PHE A 342 6.25 -12.03 -18.18
N ASP A 343 5.97 -12.78 -19.26
CA ASP A 343 6.08 -12.27 -20.64
C ASP A 343 5.11 -11.09 -20.93
N SER A 344 3.94 -11.08 -20.29
CA SER A 344 3.00 -9.95 -20.37
C SER A 344 3.57 -8.72 -19.67
N GLN A 345 4.22 -8.89 -18.51
CA GLN A 345 4.97 -7.81 -17.85
C GLN A 345 6.09 -7.28 -18.74
N ILE A 346 6.84 -8.16 -19.42
CA ILE A 346 7.88 -7.74 -20.39
C ILE A 346 7.29 -6.89 -21.51
N SER A 347 6.17 -7.33 -22.08
CA SER A 347 5.46 -6.64 -23.15
C SER A 347 5.04 -5.23 -22.70
N TYR A 348 4.41 -5.13 -21.52
CA TYR A 348 4.06 -3.85 -20.91
C TYR A 348 5.28 -2.94 -20.73
N CYS A 349 6.39 -3.47 -20.21
CA CYS A 349 7.61 -2.69 -20.02
C CYS A 349 8.23 -2.17 -21.32
N PHE A 350 8.17 -2.97 -22.39
CA PHE A 350 8.56 -2.51 -23.73
C PHE A 350 7.66 -1.39 -24.22
N GLU A 351 6.34 -1.55 -24.13
CA GLU A 351 5.37 -0.53 -24.56
C GLU A 351 5.55 0.78 -23.78
N ALA A 352 5.73 0.69 -22.47
CA ALA A 352 5.89 1.85 -21.59
C ALA A 352 7.25 2.55 -21.77
N PHE A 353 8.36 1.82 -21.92
CA PHE A 353 9.70 2.39 -21.74
C PHE A 353 10.69 2.20 -22.89
N ALA A 354 10.37 1.46 -23.96
CA ALA A 354 11.30 1.25 -25.08
C ALA A 354 11.76 2.57 -25.72
N SER A 355 10.84 3.53 -25.88
CA SER A 355 11.14 4.88 -26.42
C SER A 355 12.14 5.67 -25.55
N ARG A 356 12.25 5.32 -24.27
CA ARG A 356 13.19 5.91 -23.29
C ARG A 356 14.48 5.10 -23.17
N GLY A 357 14.65 4.05 -23.96
CA GLY A 357 15.86 3.21 -24.02
C GLY A 357 15.84 1.97 -23.12
N TRP A 358 14.67 1.57 -22.61
CA TRP A 358 14.53 0.32 -21.87
C TRP A 358 14.63 -0.90 -22.79
N SER A 359 15.18 -1.98 -22.25
CA SER A 359 15.31 -3.30 -22.88
C SER A 359 15.29 -4.38 -21.79
N THR A 360 15.21 -5.65 -22.20
CA THR A 360 15.24 -6.77 -21.25
C THR A 360 16.51 -6.83 -20.39
N SER A 361 17.60 -6.16 -20.78
CA SER A 361 18.82 -6.08 -19.98
C SER A 361 18.66 -5.31 -18.65
N GLN A 362 17.57 -4.54 -18.50
CA GLN A 362 17.26 -3.81 -17.27
C GLN A 362 16.55 -4.67 -16.23
N ILE A 363 16.01 -5.82 -16.64
CA ILE A 363 15.23 -6.68 -15.75
C ILE A 363 16.14 -7.41 -14.79
N LYS A 364 15.79 -7.29 -13.52
CA LYS A 364 16.41 -8.00 -12.43
C LYS A 364 15.32 -8.83 -11.74
N GLU A 365 14.76 -9.81 -12.43
CA GLU A 365 13.65 -10.67 -11.96
C GLU A 365 13.88 -11.21 -10.53
N ASN A 366 15.07 -11.75 -10.26
CA ASN A 366 15.40 -12.32 -8.95
C ASN A 366 15.99 -11.29 -7.97
N TYR A 367 15.85 -9.99 -8.23
CA TYR A 367 16.50 -8.94 -7.46
C TYR A 367 16.09 -8.95 -5.99
N VAL A 368 14.79 -8.96 -5.70
CA VAL A 368 14.29 -8.93 -4.30
C VAL A 368 14.78 -10.16 -3.54
N LYS A 369 14.70 -11.34 -4.17
CA LYS A 369 15.18 -12.60 -3.60
C LYS A 369 16.68 -12.57 -3.32
N ASN A 370 17.49 -12.14 -4.29
CA ASN A 370 18.95 -12.16 -4.19
C ASN A 370 19.48 -11.09 -3.22
N THR A 371 18.85 -9.91 -3.21
CA THR A 371 19.30 -8.78 -2.40
C THR A 371 18.75 -8.84 -0.99
N PHE A 372 17.45 -9.06 -0.82
CA PHE A 372 16.80 -9.02 0.48
C PHE A 372 16.46 -10.41 1.00
N GLY A 373 16.06 -11.35 0.15
CA GLY A 373 15.68 -12.70 0.53
C GLY A 373 14.38 -12.76 1.32
N PHE A 374 13.68 -13.89 1.21
CA PHE A 374 12.38 -14.12 1.83
C PHE A 374 12.46 -14.68 3.26
N ASP A 375 13.64 -15.17 3.68
CA ASP A 375 13.87 -15.62 5.04
C ASP A 375 14.18 -14.45 5.99
N TYR A 376 13.38 -14.35 7.04
CA TYR A 376 13.48 -13.33 8.10
C TYR A 376 13.93 -13.89 9.45
N ALA A 377 14.29 -15.18 9.55
CA ALA A 377 14.73 -15.79 10.80
C ALA A 377 15.95 -15.10 11.44
N GLY A 378 16.82 -14.50 10.62
CA GLY A 378 17.99 -13.73 11.06
C GLY A 378 17.73 -12.24 11.38
N VAL A 379 16.52 -11.74 11.15
CA VAL A 379 16.17 -10.32 11.36
C VAL A 379 15.72 -10.10 12.80
N ASN A 380 16.12 -8.98 13.39
CA ASN A 380 15.74 -8.58 14.74
C ASN A 380 15.04 -7.21 14.74
N ASN A 381 14.26 -6.97 15.79
CA ASN A 381 13.52 -5.74 16.03
C ASN A 381 12.70 -5.26 14.82
N LEU A 382 11.82 -6.12 14.32
CA LEU A 382 10.92 -5.81 13.22
C LEU A 382 9.51 -6.25 13.57
N ILE A 383 8.56 -5.33 13.43
CA ILE A 383 7.13 -5.60 13.55
C ILE A 383 6.56 -5.65 12.13
N LEU A 384 5.94 -6.77 11.81
CA LEU A 384 5.23 -7.04 10.57
C LEU A 384 3.74 -7.14 10.90
N THR A 385 2.93 -6.34 10.23
CA THR A 385 1.47 -6.31 10.40
C THR A 385 0.84 -6.50 9.03
N SER A 386 -0.30 -7.19 8.94
CA SER A 386 -1.03 -7.36 7.66
C SER A 386 -2.52 -7.54 7.92
N GLY A 387 -3.37 -6.82 7.20
CA GLY A 387 -4.82 -6.94 7.30
C GLY A 387 -5.35 -8.11 6.48
N THR A 388 -6.30 -8.90 6.97
CA THR A 388 -6.80 -10.06 6.21
C THR A 388 -7.76 -9.71 5.09
N TYR A 389 -8.31 -8.49 5.06
CA TYR A 389 -9.15 -7.99 3.97
C TYR A 389 -8.36 -7.27 2.89
N ASP A 390 -7.09 -6.94 3.18
CA ASP A 390 -6.17 -6.35 2.22
C ASP A 390 -5.76 -7.37 1.15
N PRO A 391 -6.00 -7.12 -0.14
CA PRO A 391 -5.53 -7.99 -1.22
C PRO A 391 -4.02 -8.29 -1.19
N TRP A 392 -3.20 -7.36 -0.70
CA TRP A 392 -1.74 -7.55 -0.53
C TRP A 392 -1.36 -8.50 0.60
N TYR A 393 -2.33 -8.93 1.41
CA TYR A 393 -2.14 -9.87 2.50
C TYR A 393 -1.38 -11.11 2.03
N SER A 394 -1.73 -11.69 0.88
CA SER A 394 -1.10 -12.92 0.35
C SER A 394 0.42 -12.79 0.23
N GLY A 395 0.91 -11.61 -0.13
CA GLY A 395 2.32 -11.25 -0.24
C GLY A 395 3.03 -11.01 1.09
N CYS A 396 2.29 -10.85 2.19
CA CYS A 396 2.84 -10.56 3.51
C CYS A 396 3.30 -11.83 4.21
N LEU A 397 4.38 -11.71 5.00
CA LEU A 397 4.87 -12.80 5.84
C LEU A 397 3.83 -13.19 6.90
N LYS A 398 3.56 -14.49 7.01
CA LYS A 398 2.54 -15.06 7.92
C LYS A 398 3.14 -15.53 9.22
N ARG A 399 2.37 -15.50 10.31
CA ARG A 399 2.85 -15.90 11.64
C ARG A 399 3.32 -17.35 11.66
N ASN A 400 2.64 -18.23 10.93
CA ASN A 400 2.94 -19.67 10.88
C ASN A 400 4.27 -20.01 10.18
N LEU A 401 4.90 -19.06 9.46
CA LEU A 401 6.23 -19.25 8.87
C LEU A 401 7.36 -19.18 9.89
N PHE A 402 7.05 -18.82 11.14
CA PHE A 402 8.02 -18.53 12.17
C PHE A 402 7.79 -19.38 13.41
N ASP A 403 8.88 -19.91 13.99
CA ASP A 403 8.83 -20.38 15.37
C ASP A 403 8.61 -19.17 16.28
N PHE A 404 7.46 -19.16 16.94
CA PHE A 404 7.00 -18.01 17.73
C PHE A 404 7.99 -17.67 18.85
N GLN A 405 8.54 -18.66 19.55
CA GLN A 405 9.38 -18.43 20.71
C GLN A 405 10.72 -17.80 20.32
N THR A 406 11.37 -18.32 19.29
CA THR A 406 12.66 -17.82 18.80
C THR A 406 12.55 -16.46 18.12
N SER A 407 11.46 -16.22 17.38
CA SER A 407 11.24 -14.96 16.65
C SER A 407 10.99 -13.80 17.61
N PHE A 408 10.11 -14.01 18.59
CA PHE A 408 9.82 -13.03 19.63
C PHE A 408 11.09 -12.68 20.44
N GLN A 409 11.91 -13.68 20.84
CA GLN A 409 13.14 -13.43 21.60
C GLN A 409 14.13 -12.51 20.85
N ARG A 410 14.06 -12.48 19.52
CA ARG A 410 14.87 -11.59 18.66
C ARG A 410 14.17 -10.28 18.33
N GLY A 411 12.95 -10.06 18.81
CA GLY A 411 12.15 -8.89 18.50
C GLY A 411 11.54 -8.91 17.09
N LEU A 412 11.36 -10.07 16.47
CA LEU A 412 10.55 -10.23 15.26
C LEU A 412 9.11 -10.57 15.66
N TYR A 413 8.18 -9.71 15.26
CA TYR A 413 6.77 -9.82 15.59
C TYR A 413 5.95 -9.84 14.30
N VAL A 414 5.02 -10.79 14.18
CA VAL A 414 4.12 -10.92 13.03
C VAL A 414 2.68 -10.94 13.53
N PHE A 415 1.90 -9.94 13.11
CA PHE A 415 0.49 -9.77 13.47
C PHE A 415 -0.38 -9.80 12.22
N GLU A 416 -1.31 -10.75 12.19
CA GLU A 416 -2.35 -10.84 11.17
C GLU A 416 -3.63 -10.22 11.75
N LEU A 417 -4.13 -9.17 11.11
CA LEU A 417 -5.19 -8.29 11.62
C LEU A 417 -6.50 -8.67 10.92
N GLU A 418 -7.24 -9.58 11.55
CA GLU A 418 -8.53 -10.05 11.03
C GLU A 418 -9.48 -8.88 10.72
N GLY A 419 -10.17 -8.96 9.58
CA GLY A 419 -11.17 -7.98 9.12
C GLY A 419 -10.63 -6.58 8.85
N SER A 420 -9.30 -6.42 8.77
CA SER A 420 -8.65 -5.14 8.55
C SER A 420 -8.13 -5.04 7.12
N ALA A 421 -8.26 -3.86 6.53
CA ALA A 421 -7.76 -3.53 5.20
C ALA A 421 -6.30 -3.04 5.24
N HIS A 422 -5.82 -2.48 4.14
CA HIS A 422 -4.41 -2.14 3.91
C HIS A 422 -3.89 -1.15 4.96
N HIS A 423 -2.93 -1.62 5.76
CA HIS A 423 -2.22 -0.89 6.83
C HIS A 423 -3.09 0.00 7.73
N LEU A 424 -4.27 -0.47 8.11
CA LEU A 424 -5.19 0.24 9.02
C LEU A 424 -4.51 0.62 10.35
N ASP A 425 -3.62 -0.23 10.84
CA ASP A 425 -2.87 -0.04 12.08
C ASP A 425 -1.97 1.21 12.09
N LEU A 426 -1.53 1.71 10.91
CA LEU A 426 -0.76 2.95 10.80
C LEU A 426 -1.61 4.23 10.79
N ARG A 427 -2.91 4.10 10.51
CA ARG A 427 -3.84 5.24 10.44
C ARG A 427 -4.01 5.91 11.80
N GLN A 428 -4.57 7.12 11.80
CA GLN A 428 -4.93 7.81 13.03
C GLN A 428 -5.91 6.93 13.84
N PRO A 429 -5.63 6.66 15.13
CA PRO A 429 -6.59 6.01 16.00
C PRO A 429 -7.97 6.65 15.94
N ASN A 430 -9.01 5.84 16.03
CA ASN A 430 -10.40 6.24 15.81
C ASN A 430 -11.34 5.43 16.71
N THR A 431 -12.46 6.02 17.14
CA THR A 431 -13.47 5.32 17.96
C THR A 431 -14.06 4.09 17.26
N CYS A 432 -14.08 4.07 15.94
CA CYS A 432 -14.54 2.95 15.12
C CYS A 432 -13.50 1.86 14.87
N ASP A 433 -12.26 2.01 15.37
CA ASP A 433 -11.27 0.95 15.24
C ASP A 433 -11.75 -0.33 15.90
N PRO A 434 -11.69 -1.47 15.20
CA PRO A 434 -11.94 -2.78 15.79
C PRO A 434 -11.04 -3.07 17.00
N LYS A 435 -11.50 -3.91 17.93
CA LYS A 435 -10.78 -4.15 19.20
C LYS A 435 -9.40 -4.79 19.00
N ASN A 436 -9.24 -5.60 17.96
CA ASN A 436 -7.96 -6.16 17.55
C ASN A 436 -6.97 -5.07 17.09
N ILE A 437 -7.44 -4.03 16.41
CA ILE A 437 -6.62 -2.87 16.00
C ILE A 437 -6.18 -2.04 17.20
N GLU A 438 -7.09 -1.72 18.13
CA GLU A 438 -6.72 -1.02 19.37
C GLU A 438 -5.65 -1.80 20.15
N ASN A 439 -5.85 -3.11 20.26
CA ASN A 439 -4.97 -3.99 21.02
C ASN A 439 -3.61 -4.15 20.34
N VAL A 440 -3.55 -4.37 19.02
CA VAL A 440 -2.25 -4.50 18.33
C VAL A 440 -1.42 -3.23 18.42
N ARG A 441 -2.04 -2.05 18.26
CA ARG A 441 -1.33 -0.77 18.41
C ARG A 441 -0.78 -0.60 19.82
N TYR A 442 -1.55 -0.99 20.84
CA TYR A 442 -1.08 -0.97 22.24
C TYR A 442 0.14 -1.88 22.44
N GLN A 443 0.08 -3.12 21.95
CA GLN A 443 1.19 -4.07 22.05
C GLN A 443 2.44 -3.56 21.32
N ILE A 444 2.28 -3.10 20.07
CA ILE A 444 3.36 -2.54 19.25
C ILE A 444 4.00 -1.32 19.92
N THR A 445 3.18 -0.43 20.48
CA THR A 445 3.65 0.75 21.21
C THR A 445 4.55 0.35 22.39
N ASN A 446 4.17 -0.68 23.14
CA ASN A 446 4.96 -1.17 24.27
C ASN A 446 6.27 -1.84 23.82
N ILE A 447 6.25 -2.59 22.71
CA ILE A 447 7.45 -3.17 22.11
C ILE A 447 8.43 -2.06 21.68
N MET A 448 7.94 -1.09 20.93
CA MET A 448 8.73 0.05 20.46
C MET A 448 9.28 0.89 21.62
N TRP A 449 8.52 1.04 22.70
CA TRP A 449 8.98 1.71 23.93
C TRP A 449 10.28 1.10 24.42
N CYS A 450 10.39 -0.23 24.41
CA CYS A 450 11.59 -0.92 24.87
C CYS A 450 12.76 -0.85 23.90
N TRP A 451 12.51 -0.70 22.60
CA TRP A 451 13.59 -0.39 21.65
C TRP A 451 14.12 1.04 21.87
N ALA A 452 13.23 2.01 22.07
CA ALA A 452 13.59 3.39 22.36
C ALA A 452 14.27 3.53 23.74
N TYR A 453 13.76 2.85 24.77
CA TYR A 453 14.16 3.00 26.17
C TYR A 453 14.46 1.64 26.85
N PRO A 454 15.50 0.90 26.43
CA PRO A 454 15.82 -0.44 26.91
C PRO A 454 16.28 -0.48 28.37
N LYS A 455 16.60 0.69 28.96
CA LYS A 455 16.95 0.83 30.37
C LYS A 455 15.73 1.17 31.25
N ASP A 456 14.56 1.38 30.66
CA ASP A 456 13.33 1.61 31.40
C ASP A 456 12.96 0.33 32.17
N SER A 457 12.62 0.46 33.45
CA SER A 457 12.25 -0.66 34.32
C SER A 457 10.99 -1.39 33.84
N LYS A 458 10.15 -0.75 33.02
CA LYS A 458 9.00 -1.40 32.38
C LYS A 458 9.44 -2.45 31.36
N CYS A 459 10.63 -2.37 30.79
CA CYS A 459 11.07 -3.31 29.76
C CYS A 459 11.52 -4.67 30.29
N THR A 460 11.70 -4.80 31.60
CA THR A 460 11.87 -6.11 32.26
C THR A 460 10.52 -6.71 32.69
N GLN A 461 9.45 -5.91 32.78
CA GLN A 461 8.10 -6.31 33.21
C GLN A 461 7.11 -6.49 32.06
N ILE A 462 7.26 -5.72 30.97
CA ILE A 462 6.55 -5.93 29.71
C ILE A 462 7.06 -7.27 29.21
N ASN A 463 6.29 -8.30 29.53
CA ASN A 463 6.47 -9.65 29.02
C ASN A 463 6.41 -9.48 27.50
N SER A 464 7.57 -9.41 26.87
CA SER A 464 7.67 -8.92 25.50
C SER A 464 7.02 -9.89 24.50
N LYS A 465 6.52 -11.04 25.00
CA LYS A 465 5.64 -11.96 24.32
C LYS A 465 4.28 -11.29 24.04
N PRO A 466 3.91 -11.12 22.77
CA PRO A 466 2.60 -10.60 22.41
C PRO A 466 1.48 -11.51 22.94
N THR A 467 0.39 -10.89 23.36
CA THR A 467 -0.86 -11.59 23.63
C THR A 467 -1.62 -11.84 22.33
N GLU A 468 -2.48 -12.84 22.34
CA GLU A 468 -3.43 -13.06 21.25
C GLU A 468 -4.29 -11.79 21.05
N LEU A 469 -4.57 -11.46 19.79
CA LEU A 469 -5.43 -10.34 19.47
C LEU A 469 -6.89 -10.72 19.77
N PRO A 470 -7.70 -9.81 20.33
CA PRO A 470 -9.15 -10.00 20.42
C PRO A 470 -9.75 -10.35 19.04
N PRO A 471 -10.91 -11.02 18.97
CA PRO A 471 -11.57 -11.26 17.69
C PRO A 471 -11.95 -9.96 17.00
N PHE A 472 -12.00 -9.97 15.67
CA PHE A 472 -12.52 -8.86 14.90
C PHE A 472 -14.02 -8.67 15.17
N ILE A 473 -14.41 -7.46 15.56
CA ILE A 473 -15.81 -7.07 15.74
C ILE A 473 -15.97 -5.67 15.16
N LYS A 474 -16.83 -5.54 14.14
CA LYS A 474 -17.23 -4.24 13.60
C LYS A 474 -17.90 -3.43 14.71
N LYS A 475 -17.50 -2.17 14.88
CA LYS A 475 -18.14 -1.25 15.82
C LYS A 475 -19.21 -0.42 15.14
N THR A 476 -20.33 -0.25 15.82
CA THR A 476 -21.43 0.64 15.44
C THR A 476 -21.46 1.83 16.40
N VAL A 477 -20.52 2.75 16.23
CA VAL A 477 -20.40 3.98 17.01
C VAL A 477 -20.16 5.16 16.08
N GLU A 478 -20.34 6.38 16.57
CA GLU A 478 -19.92 7.57 15.82
C GLU A 478 -18.38 7.58 15.70
N CYS A 479 -17.89 7.57 14.46
CA CYS A 479 -16.46 7.53 14.16
C CYS A 479 -15.85 8.93 14.32
N LYS A 480 -14.85 9.03 15.18
CA LYS A 480 -14.06 10.26 15.36
C LYS A 480 -12.59 9.90 15.62
N PRO A 481 -11.65 10.71 15.10
CA PRO A 481 -10.24 10.57 15.45
C PRO A 481 -10.04 10.65 16.97
N ILE A 482 -9.21 9.77 17.48
CA ILE A 482 -8.70 9.78 18.85
C ILE A 482 -7.25 10.27 18.75
N ILE A 483 -6.98 11.45 19.31
CA ILE A 483 -5.66 12.11 19.25
C ILE A 483 -5.04 12.09 20.64
N TYR A 484 -3.78 11.64 20.73
CA TYR A 484 -3.01 11.45 21.95
C TYR A 484 -3.71 10.55 22.98
N GLY A 485 -4.52 9.61 22.47
CA GLY A 485 -5.43 8.82 23.30
C GLY A 485 -4.89 7.48 23.77
N TYR A 486 -3.59 7.19 23.59
CA TYR A 486 -2.96 6.00 24.17
C TYR A 486 -3.32 5.89 25.67
N PRO A 487 -3.74 4.70 26.18
CA PRO A 487 -3.63 3.37 25.57
C PRO A 487 -4.87 2.91 24.77
N TRP A 488 -5.75 3.82 24.35
CA TRP A 488 -6.98 3.51 23.61
C TRP A 488 -7.86 2.47 24.32
N GLY A 489 -8.06 2.66 25.63
CA GLY A 489 -8.92 1.81 26.45
C GLY A 489 -8.35 0.43 26.79
N GLN A 490 -7.05 0.21 26.59
CA GLN A 490 -6.34 -0.97 27.10
C GLN A 490 -5.83 -0.70 28.52
N GLN A 491 -5.86 -1.70 29.40
CA GLN A 491 -5.38 -1.62 30.79
C GLN A 491 -4.12 -2.46 30.98
#